data_AF-A0A8R1I7S0-F1
#
_entry.id   AF-A0A8R1I7S0-F1
#
_cell.length_a   1.000
_cell.length_b   1.000
_cell.length_c   1.000
_cell.angle_alpha   90.00
_cell.angle_beta   90.00
_cell.angle_gamma   90.00
#
_symmetry.space_group_name_H-M   'P 1'
#
loop_
_entity.id
_entity.type
_entity.pdbx_description
1 polymer ?
#
loop_
_entity_poly.entity_id
_entity_poly.type
_entity_poly.pdbx_seq_one_letter_code
_entity_poly.pdbx_strand_id
1 'polypeptide(L)'
;MEALFSVAQWSTMTEDQAQCLLWIMGLQSHEHAELRAGALRELEQDSRITLTELTDRLDQVIALRNDADFMGGPASSINAINNSCQPPKTPSKARL
;
A
#
# COMPACT_ATOMS: atom_id res chain seq x y z
N MET A 1 -22.97 -7.25 10.58
CA MET A 1 -22.24 -8.01 9.56
C MET A 1 -23.10 -7.97 8.31
N GLU A 2 -22.82 -7.02 7.43
CA GLU A 2 -23.46 -6.98 6.11
C GLU A 2 -22.88 -8.14 5.29
N ALA A 3 -23.76 -8.96 4.73
CA ALA A 3 -23.32 -9.98 3.79
C ALA A 3 -22.88 -9.26 2.51
N LEU A 4 -21.62 -9.45 2.12
CA LEU A 4 -21.04 -8.88 0.89
C LEU A 4 -21.77 -9.37 -0.38
N PHE A 5 -22.54 -10.46 -0.28
CA PHE A 5 -23.29 -11.03 -1.40
C PHE A 5 -24.67 -11.54 -0.92
N SER A 6 -25.73 -11.12 -1.60
CA SER A 6 -27.10 -11.66 -1.40
C SER A 6 -27.23 -13.03 -2.07
N VAL A 7 -28.09 -13.93 -1.58
CA VAL A 7 -28.32 -15.29 -2.14
C VAL A 7 -28.59 -15.28 -3.65
N ALA A 8 -29.26 -14.25 -4.18
CA ALA A 8 -29.52 -14.10 -5.61
C ALA A 8 -28.26 -13.74 -6.44
N GLN A 9 -27.23 -13.22 -5.80
CA GLN A 9 -25.95 -12.86 -6.43
C GLN A 9 -25.10 -14.11 -6.67
N TRP A 10 -25.16 -15.08 -5.75
CA TRP A 10 -24.52 -16.40 -5.91
C TRP A 10 -25.09 -17.19 -7.09
N SER A 11 -26.40 -17.10 -7.37
CA SER A 11 -27.03 -17.79 -8.52
C SER A 11 -26.67 -17.17 -9.88
N THR A 12 -26.14 -15.95 -9.89
CA THR A 12 -25.76 -15.22 -11.10
C THR A 12 -24.24 -15.18 -11.29
N MET A 13 -23.50 -15.75 -10.34
CA MET A 13 -22.05 -15.70 -10.26
C MET A 13 -21.41 -16.68 -11.25
N THR A 14 -20.39 -16.22 -11.97
CA THR A 14 -19.61 -17.09 -12.87
C THR A 14 -18.64 -17.97 -12.07
N GLU A 15 -18.17 -19.06 -12.69
CA GLU A 15 -17.18 -19.97 -12.07
C GLU A 15 -15.90 -19.23 -11.68
N ASP A 16 -15.40 -18.34 -12.55
CA ASP A 16 -14.25 -17.49 -12.25
C ASP A 16 -14.47 -16.62 -11.01
N GLN A 17 -15.64 -16.01 -10.85
CA GLN A 17 -15.96 -15.22 -9.66
C GLN A 17 -16.05 -16.09 -8.39
N ALA A 18 -16.57 -17.31 -8.50
CA ALA A 18 -16.60 -18.27 -7.40
C ALA A 18 -15.20 -18.68 -6.97
N GLN A 19 -14.30 -18.90 -7.93
CA GLN A 19 -12.89 -19.17 -7.64
C GLN A 19 -12.21 -17.97 -6.98
N CYS A 20 -12.43 -16.75 -7.48
CA CYS A 20 -11.93 -15.52 -6.86
C CYS A 20 -12.39 -15.39 -5.40
N LEU A 21 -13.69 -15.55 -5.13
CA LEU A 21 -14.21 -15.47 -3.76
C LEU A 21 -13.68 -16.55 -2.85
N LEU A 22 -13.59 -17.79 -3.32
CA LEU A 22 -13.07 -18.89 -2.52
C LEU A 22 -11.60 -18.65 -2.15
N TRP A 23 -10.81 -18.13 -3.10
CA TRP A 23 -9.43 -17.76 -2.85
C TRP A 23 -9.30 -16.61 -1.85
N ILE A 24 -10.10 -15.53 -2.00
CA ILE A 24 -10.15 -14.41 -1.04
C ILE A 24 -10.52 -14.90 0.37
N MET A 25 -11.52 -15.78 0.48
CA MET A 25 -11.92 -16.37 1.76
C MET A 25 -10.83 -17.28 2.36
N GLY A 26 -9.95 -17.84 1.53
CA GLY A 26 -8.78 -18.62 1.95
C GLY A 26 -7.65 -17.79 2.57
N LEU A 27 -7.63 -16.48 2.39
CA LEU A 27 -6.64 -15.56 2.98
C LEU A 27 -6.95 -15.30 4.47
N GLN A 28 -6.52 -16.21 5.34
CA GLN A 28 -6.84 -16.17 6.77
C GLN A 28 -5.96 -15.23 7.61
N SER A 29 -4.75 -14.90 7.14
CA SER A 29 -3.82 -14.06 7.92
C SER A 29 -4.35 -12.62 8.06
N HIS A 30 -4.13 -12.03 9.23
CA HIS A 30 -4.53 -10.64 9.50
C HIS A 30 -3.76 -9.65 8.63
N GLU A 31 -2.53 -9.98 8.23
CA GLU A 31 -1.72 -9.17 7.31
C GLU A 31 -2.34 -9.05 5.92
N HIS A 32 -3.24 -9.98 5.56
CA HIS A 32 -3.98 -9.97 4.30
C HIS A 32 -5.36 -9.30 4.42
N ALA A 33 -5.66 -8.61 5.52
CA ALA A 33 -6.95 -7.90 5.65
C ALA A 33 -7.12 -6.83 4.56
N GLU A 34 -6.08 -6.03 4.31
CA GLU A 34 -6.06 -5.01 3.25
C GLU A 34 -6.15 -5.65 1.85
N LEU A 35 -5.42 -6.77 1.65
CA LEU A 35 -5.45 -7.54 0.40
C LEU A 35 -6.85 -8.10 0.11
N ARG A 36 -7.53 -8.66 1.12
CA ARG A 36 -8.92 -9.15 0.98
C ARG A 36 -9.88 -8.03 0.62
N ALA A 37 -9.74 -6.86 1.25
CA ALA A 37 -10.59 -5.70 0.94
C ALA A 37 -10.35 -5.19 -0.49
N GLY A 38 -9.09 -5.12 -0.93
CA GLY A 38 -8.73 -4.76 -2.30
C GLY A 38 -9.26 -5.77 -3.32
N ALA A 39 -9.11 -7.05 -3.04
CA ALA A 39 -9.57 -8.13 -3.91
C ALA A 39 -11.10 -8.14 -4.10
N LEU A 40 -11.85 -7.89 -3.02
CA LEU A 40 -13.31 -7.76 -3.07
C LEU A 40 -13.72 -6.57 -3.94
N ARG A 41 -13.06 -5.42 -3.78
CA ARG A 41 -13.34 -4.23 -4.57
C ARG A 41 -13.09 -4.45 -6.07
N GLU A 42 -11.99 -5.11 -6.42
CA GLU A 42 -11.68 -5.47 -7.82
C GLU A 42 -12.75 -6.41 -8.39
N LEU A 43 -13.17 -7.41 -7.63
CA LEU A 43 -14.22 -8.35 -8.02
C LEU A 43 -15.60 -7.68 -8.18
N GLU A 44 -15.90 -6.68 -7.36
CA GLU A 44 -17.12 -5.87 -7.47
C GLU A 44 -17.07 -4.91 -8.67
N GLN A 45 -15.91 -4.35 -8.99
CA GLN A 45 -15.72 -3.44 -10.13
C GLN A 45 -15.73 -4.18 -11.48
N ASP A 46 -15.09 -5.35 -11.56
CA ASP A 46 -15.03 -6.16 -12.77
C ASP A 46 -15.55 -7.58 -12.51
N SER A 47 -16.78 -7.82 -12.94
CA SER A 47 -17.41 -9.13 -12.76
C SER A 47 -16.84 -10.23 -13.66
N ARG A 48 -15.90 -9.91 -14.55
CA ARG A 48 -15.25 -10.86 -15.48
C ARG A 48 -13.78 -11.09 -15.16
N ILE A 49 -13.28 -10.54 -14.04
CA ILE A 49 -11.91 -10.76 -13.61
C ILE A 49 -11.68 -12.24 -13.30
N THR A 50 -10.60 -12.80 -13.83
CA THR A 50 -10.18 -14.18 -13.54
C THR A 50 -9.37 -14.22 -12.27
N LEU A 51 -9.26 -15.40 -11.65
CA LEU A 51 -8.44 -15.58 -10.46
C LEU A 51 -6.98 -15.14 -10.70
N THR A 52 -6.42 -15.49 -11.87
CA THR A 52 -5.05 -15.14 -12.23
C THR A 52 -4.83 -13.63 -12.32
N GLU A 53 -5.76 -12.91 -12.97
CA GLU A 53 -5.69 -11.45 -13.10
C GLU A 53 -5.82 -10.78 -11.73
N LEU A 54 -6.72 -11.28 -10.88
CA LEU A 54 -6.89 -10.79 -9.52
C LEU A 54 -5.62 -10.99 -8.68
N THR A 55 -4.99 -12.18 -8.75
CA THR A 55 -3.75 -12.46 -8.03
C THR A 55 -2.60 -11.60 -8.52
N ASP A 56 -2.47 -11.41 -9.83
CA ASP A 56 -1.39 -10.62 -10.42
C ASP A 56 -1.47 -9.14 -9.99
N ARG A 57 -2.67 -8.55 -9.99
CA ARG A 57 -2.89 -7.19 -9.48
C ARG A 57 -2.51 -7.04 -8.02
N LEU A 58 -2.87 -8.02 -7.19
CA LEU A 58 -2.54 -7.99 -5.76
C LEU A 58 -1.03 -8.17 -5.52
N ASP A 59 -0.38 -9.04 -6.28
CA ASP A 59 1.07 -9.22 -6.24
C ASP A 59 1.82 -7.94 -6.65
N GLN A 60 1.32 -7.22 -7.66
CA GLN A 60 1.85 -5.92 -8.05
C GLN A 60 1.74 -4.89 -6.91
N VAL A 61 0.62 -4.87 -6.18
CA VAL A 61 0.44 -3.98 -5.01
C VAL A 61 1.41 -4.35 -3.88
N ILE A 62 1.63 -5.64 -3.64
CA ILE A 62 2.61 -6.12 -2.64
C ILE A 62 4.03 -5.73 -3.04
N ALA A 63 4.41 -5.94 -4.30
CA ALA A 63 5.71 -5.56 -4.83
C ALA A 63 5.95 -4.04 -4.68
N LEU A 64 4.98 -3.23 -5.08
CA LEU A 64 5.06 -1.77 -4.96
C LEU A 64 5.19 -1.32 -3.50
N ARG A 65 4.47 -1.96 -2.57
CA ARG A 65 4.60 -1.69 -1.14
C ARG A 65 6.02 -2.02 -0.65
N ASN A 66 6.56 -3.17 -1.03
CA ASN A 66 7.93 -3.55 -0.67
C ASN A 66 8.96 -2.57 -1.24
N ASP A 67 8.78 -2.10 -2.47
CA ASP A 67 9.65 -1.09 -3.08
C ASP A 67 9.55 0.28 -2.36
N ALA A 68 8.35 0.67 -1.95
CA ALA A 68 8.12 1.88 -1.16
C ALA A 68 8.76 1.79 0.23
N ASP A 69 8.62 0.65 0.91
CA ASP A 69 9.27 0.38 2.20
C ASP A 69 10.80 0.38 2.08
N PHE A 70 11.34 -0.08 0.95
CA PHE A 70 12.78 -0.02 0.65
C PHE A 70 13.27 1.43 0.47
N MET A 71 12.51 2.29 -0.22
CA MET A 71 12.85 3.71 -0.34
C MET A 71 12.63 4.50 0.96
N GLY A 72 11.68 4.07 1.79
CA GLY A 72 11.39 4.60 3.12
C GLY A 72 12.31 4.08 4.22
N GLY A 73 13.58 3.78 3.90
CA GLY A 73 14.57 3.26 4.83
C GLY A 73 14.63 4.03 6.17
N PRO A 74 15.13 3.41 7.26
CA PRO A 74 15.10 3.99 8.60
C PRO A 74 15.65 5.41 8.51
N ALA A 75 14.89 6.38 9.04
CA ALA A 75 15.21 7.81 9.00
C ALA A 75 16.71 7.99 9.26
N SER A 76 17.48 8.09 8.18
CA SER A 76 18.92 8.12 8.28
C SER A 76 19.19 9.44 8.96
N SER A 77 19.58 9.37 10.22
CA SER A 77 19.84 10.51 11.10
C SER A 77 20.63 11.52 10.31
N ILE A 78 19.95 12.55 9.79
CA ILE A 78 20.58 13.60 9.01
C ILE A 78 21.50 14.28 10.00
N ASN A 79 22.79 13.95 9.93
CA ASN A 79 23.81 14.55 10.75
C ASN A 79 23.94 15.98 10.22
N ALA A 80 23.15 16.89 10.80
CA ALA A 80 23.14 18.29 10.44
C ALA A 80 24.51 18.88 10.78
N ILE A 81 25.36 19.01 9.76
CA ILE A 81 26.63 19.71 9.88
C ILE A 81 26.26 21.18 10.13
N ASN A 82 26.30 21.57 11.41
CA ASN A 82 26.16 22.95 11.84
C ASN A 82 27.30 23.77 11.24
N ASN A 83 27.11 24.28 10.03
CA ASN A 83 27.96 25.32 9.49
C ASN A 83 27.58 26.61 10.22
N SER A 84 28.25 26.85 11.35
CA SER A 84 28.13 28.10 12.11
C SER A 84 28.42 29.26 11.18
N CYS A 85 27.35 29.92 10.74
CA CYS A 85 27.38 31.18 10.05
C CYS A 85 28.01 32.21 11.01
N GLN A 86 29.32 32.42 10.91
CA GLN A 86 29.97 33.51 11.62
C GLN A 86 29.47 34.84 11.05
N PRO A 87 28.91 35.75 11.86
CA PRO A 87 28.59 37.08 11.38
C PRO A 87 29.87 37.86 11.03
N PRO A 88 29.81 38.74 10.02
CA PRO A 88 30.97 39.46 9.51
C PRO A 88 31.56 40.39 10.57
N LYS A 89 32.87 40.28 10.80
CA LYS A 89 33.60 41.20 11.69
C LYS A 89 33.78 42.55 10.99
N THR A 90 33.05 43.56 11.45
CA THR A 90 33.23 44.95 11.02
C THR A 90 34.53 45.55 11.60
N PRO A 91 35.29 46.36 10.84
CA PRO A 91 36.56 46.92 11.30
C PRO A 91 36.41 48.26 12.04
N SER A 92 37.32 48.44 13.01
CA SER A 92 37.93 49.69 13.48
C SER A 92 37.08 50.76 14.17
N LYS A 93 37.39 51.07 15.45
CA LYS A 93 37.69 52.44 15.92
C LYS A 93 38.72 52.44 17.07
N ALA A 94 39.58 53.45 17.00
CA ALA A 94 40.73 53.74 17.85
C ALA A 94 40.39 54.26 19.26
N ARG A 95 41.47 54.39 20.06
CA ARG A 95 41.74 55.43 21.08
C ARG A 95 41.60 54.99 22.55
N LEU A 96 42.73 54.81 23.25
CA LEU A 96 43.41 55.85 24.06
C LEU A 96 44.83 55.38 24.41
#